data_AF-A0A5K1FD57-F1
#
_entry.id   AF-A0A5K1FD57-F1
#
_cell.length_a   1.000
_cell.length_b   1.000
_cell.length_c   1.000
_cell.angle_alpha   90.00
_cell.angle_beta   90.00
_cell.angle_gamma   90.00
#
_symmetry.space_group_name_H-M   'P 1'
#
loop_
_entity.id
_entity.type
_entity.pdbx_description
1 polymer ?
#
loop_
_entity_poly.entity_id
_entity_poly.type
_entity_poly.pdbx_seq_one_letter_code
_entity_poly.pdbx_strand_id
1 'polypeptide(L)'
;MDWWKSTLEIQYAGQPSISWKQFRDSFLNTYYPVHARDKNMQEFLDLQQNQMSLEEYITRYRHLEAYCPHFYTTDGARAGKFVRGLREGL
;
A
#
# COMPACT_ATOMS: atom_id res chain seq x y z
N MET A 1 14.89 23.24 -5.13
CA MET A 1 13.77 22.73 -5.95
C MET A 1 12.76 22.11 -5.02
N ASP A 2 11.58 22.69 -4.93
CA ASP A 2 10.49 22.15 -4.13
C ASP A 2 9.71 21.15 -4.99
N TRP A 3 10.08 19.87 -4.90
CA TRP A 3 9.43 18.78 -5.65
C TRP A 3 7.90 18.85 -5.58
N TRP A 4 7.37 19.23 -4.40
CA TRP A 4 5.94 19.29 -4.17
C TRP A 4 5.32 20.44 -4.95
N LYS A 5 5.94 21.62 -4.99
CA LYS A 5 5.46 22.75 -5.81
C LYS A 5 5.43 22.38 -7.29
N SER A 6 6.49 21.74 -7.81
CA SER A 6 6.49 21.26 -9.19
C SER A 6 5.43 20.19 -9.45
N THR A 7 5.17 19.31 -8.48
CA THR A 7 4.09 18.30 -8.58
C THR A 7 2.72 18.96 -8.59
N LEU A 8 2.49 20.00 -7.76
CA LEU A 8 1.26 20.79 -7.77
C LEU A 8 1.02 21.46 -9.13
N GLU A 9 2.06 22.08 -9.70
CA GLU A 9 1.99 22.82 -10.96
C GLU A 9 1.84 21.94 -12.20
N ILE A 10 2.41 20.72 -12.19
CA ILE A 10 2.39 19.83 -13.35
C ILE A 10 1.24 18.83 -13.27
N GLN A 11 1.10 18.16 -12.12
CA GLN A 11 0.18 17.02 -11.97
C GLN A 11 -1.20 17.43 -11.45
N TYR A 12 -1.29 18.51 -10.65
CA TYR A 12 -2.51 18.94 -10.00
C TYR A 12 -2.94 20.37 -10.39
N ALA A 13 -2.47 20.86 -11.54
CA ALA A 13 -2.80 22.18 -12.06
C ALA A 13 -4.32 22.40 -12.11
N GLY A 14 -4.78 23.52 -11.56
CA GLY A 14 -6.20 23.88 -11.54
C GLY A 14 -7.05 23.10 -10.54
N GLN A 15 -6.48 22.20 -9.73
CA GLN A 15 -7.21 21.62 -8.61
C GLN A 15 -7.20 22.59 -7.43
N PRO A 16 -8.38 22.98 -6.89
CA PRO A 16 -8.48 23.93 -5.77
C PRO A 16 -7.97 23.34 -4.45
N SER A 17 -7.94 22.01 -4.34
CA SER A 17 -7.44 21.30 -3.17
C SER A 17 -7.03 19.88 -3.56
N ILE A 18 -6.07 19.33 -2.81
CA ILE A 18 -5.59 17.95 -2.98
C ILE A 18 -5.99 17.14 -1.76
N SER A 19 -6.56 15.96 -2.00
CA SER A 19 -6.86 15.02 -0.92
C SER A 19 -5.58 14.45 -0.30
N TRP A 20 -5.64 14.08 0.98
CA TRP A 20 -4.52 13.41 1.65
C TRP A 20 -4.04 12.16 0.90
N LYS A 21 -4.96 11.42 0.27
CA LYS A 21 -4.65 10.26 -0.55
C LYS A 21 -3.76 10.62 -1.74
N GLN A 22 -4.13 11.64 -2.51
CA GLN A 22 -3.37 12.09 -3.68
C GLN A 22 -1.95 12.57 -3.29
N PHE A 23 -1.83 13.35 -2.21
CA PHE A 23 -0.52 13.75 -1.68
C PHE A 23 0.35 12.53 -1.34
N ARG A 24 -0.21 11.60 -0.56
CA ARG A 24 0.51 10.41 -0.12
C ARG A 24 0.94 9.55 -1.30
N ASP A 25 0.08 9.37 -2.30
CA ASP A 25 0.38 8.57 -3.48
C ASP A 25 1.49 9.21 -4.33
N SER A 26 1.45 10.54 -4.54
CA SER A 26 2.54 11.27 -5.21
C SER A 26 3.85 11.24 -4.43
N PHE A 27 3.80 11.39 -3.11
CA PHE A 27 4.97 11.31 -2.24
C PHE A 27 5.63 9.92 -2.32
N LEU A 28 4.84 8.86 -2.16
CA LEU A 28 5.32 7.49 -2.30
C LEU A 28 5.88 7.29 -3.70
N ASN A 29 5.22 7.78 -4.75
CA ASN A 29 5.71 7.58 -6.10
C ASN A 29 7.08 8.25 -6.37
N THR A 30 7.34 9.40 -5.77
CA THR A 30 8.58 10.16 -5.98
C THR A 30 9.73 9.67 -5.08
N TYR A 31 9.44 9.35 -3.82
CA TYR A 31 10.48 9.10 -2.82
C TYR A 31 10.63 7.66 -2.39
N TYR A 32 9.62 6.83 -2.61
CA TYR A 32 9.69 5.44 -2.19
C TYR A 32 10.36 4.62 -3.29
N PRO A 33 11.61 4.14 -3.12
CA PRO A 33 12.36 3.55 -4.22
C PRO A 33 11.67 2.32 -4.81
N VAL A 34 11.77 2.13 -6.12
CA VAL A 34 11.13 0.98 -6.82
C VAL A 34 11.56 -0.35 -6.22
N HIS A 35 12.85 -0.55 -5.94
CA HIS A 35 13.35 -1.79 -5.32
C HIS A 35 12.75 -2.04 -3.93
N ALA A 36 12.46 -1.00 -3.16
CA ALA A 36 11.84 -1.13 -1.84
C ALA A 36 10.34 -1.47 -1.98
N ARG A 37 9.66 -0.91 -2.99
CA ARG A 37 8.29 -1.29 -3.35
C ARG A 37 8.21 -2.75 -3.75
N ASP A 38 9.11 -3.19 -4.63
CA ASP A 38 9.12 -4.58 -5.12
C ASP A 38 9.35 -5.56 -3.98
N LYS A 39 10.26 -5.23 -3.04
CA LYS A 39 10.48 -6.02 -1.84
C LYS A 39 9.22 -6.09 -0.95
N ASN A 40 8.59 -4.96 -0.66
CA ASN A 40 7.37 -4.93 0.15
C ASN A 40 6.20 -5.64 -0.54
N MET A 41 6.14 -5.56 -1.87
CA MET A 41 5.16 -6.26 -2.69
C MET A 41 5.37 -7.78 -2.60
N GLN A 42 6.61 -8.25 -2.76
CA GLN A 42 6.93 -9.66 -2.63
C GLN A 42 6.60 -10.16 -1.22
N GLU A 43 6.98 -9.41 -0.19
CA GLU A 43 6.64 -9.74 1.20
C GLU A 43 5.13 -9.81 1.42
N PHE A 44 4.36 -8.91 0.81
CA PHE A 44 2.91 -8.95 0.91
C PHE A 44 2.30 -10.17 0.21
N LEU A 45 2.78 -10.51 -0.99
CA LEU A 45 2.32 -11.68 -1.73
C LEU A 45 2.61 -12.97 -0.96
N ASP A 46 3.77 -13.06 -0.34
CA ASP A 46 4.22 -14.20 0.44
C ASP A 46 3.68 -14.21 1.88
N LEU A 47 2.98 -13.14 2.30
CA LEU A 47 2.44 -13.03 3.64
C LEU A 47 1.41 -14.14 3.92
N GLN A 48 1.73 -14.95 4.93
CA GLN A 48 0.95 -16.05 5.49
C GLN A 48 0.95 -15.89 7.02
N GLN A 49 -0.14 -16.26 7.70
CA GLN A 49 -0.28 -16.16 9.14
C GLN A 49 0.75 -17.06 9.84
N ASN A 50 0.96 -18.27 9.35
CA ASN A 50 1.94 -19.22 9.91
C ASN A 50 1.79 -19.34 11.45
N GLN A 51 2.89 -19.11 12.18
CA GLN A 51 2.93 -19.13 13.65
C GLN A 51 2.49 -17.80 14.30
N MET A 52 2.20 -16.75 13.52
CA MET A 52 1.71 -15.47 14.07
C MET A 52 0.33 -15.65 14.70
N SER A 53 0.09 -14.90 15.78
CA SER A 53 -1.27 -14.66 16.24
C SER A 53 -2.09 -13.94 15.14
N LEU A 54 -3.41 -14.02 15.25
CA LEU A 54 -4.29 -13.34 14.29
C LEU A 54 -4.06 -11.82 14.31
N GLU A 55 -3.80 -11.25 15.49
CA GLU A 55 -3.57 -9.81 15.65
C GLU A 55 -2.25 -9.35 14.99
N GLU A 56 -1.17 -10.11 15.18
CA GLU A 56 0.12 -9.86 14.52
C GLU A 56 -0.03 -9.96 12.99
N TYR A 57 -0.76 -10.96 12.50
CA TYR A 57 -1.03 -11.12 11.08
C TYR A 57 -1.82 -9.94 10.51
N ILE A 58 -2.92 -9.51 11.16
CA ILE A 58 -3.71 -8.36 10.75
C ILE A 58 -2.86 -7.10 10.69
N THR A 59 -2.03 -6.88 11.71
CA THR A 59 -1.14 -5.71 11.80
C THR A 59 -0.14 -5.72 10.64
N ARG A 60 0.52 -6.85 10.37
CA ARG A 60 1.47 -7.00 9.27
C ARG A 60 0.78 -6.81 7.91
N TYR A 61 -0.40 -7.40 7.74
CA TYR A 61 -1.21 -7.28 6.52
C TYR A 61 -1.51 -5.81 6.19
N ARG A 62 -2.08 -5.07 7.15
CA ARG A 62 -2.43 -3.65 6.96
C ARG A 62 -1.22 -2.77 6.67
N HIS A 63 -0.10 -3.06 7.32
CA HIS A 63 1.14 -2.33 7.10
C HIS A 63 1.63 -2.47 5.66
N LEU A 64 1.72 -3.72 5.16
CA LEU A 64 2.19 -4.01 3.81
C LEU A 64 1.18 -3.60 2.72
N GLU A 65 -0.12 -3.72 2.98
CA GLU A 65 -1.20 -3.28 2.08
C GLU A 65 -1.08 -1.78 1.75
N ALA A 66 -0.69 -0.94 2.72
CA ALA A 66 -0.54 0.49 2.53
C ALA A 66 0.50 0.86 1.46
N TYR A 67 1.47 -0.01 1.20
CA TYR A 67 2.52 0.16 0.18
C TYR A 67 2.16 -0.46 -1.18
N CYS A 68 1.05 -1.19 -1.27
CA CYS A 68 0.62 -1.90 -2.47
C CYS A 68 -0.73 -1.39 -3.03
N PRO A 69 -0.94 -0.06 -3.20
CA PRO A 69 -2.24 0.51 -3.55
C PRO A 69 -2.80 0.05 -4.91
N HIS A 70 -1.96 -0.49 -5.79
CA HIS A 70 -2.36 -0.93 -7.14
C HIS A 70 -2.78 -2.40 -7.23
N PHE A 71 -2.50 -3.23 -6.22
CA PHE A 71 -2.71 -4.69 -6.31
C PHE A 71 -4.16 -5.11 -6.01
N TYR A 72 -4.88 -4.36 -5.19
CA TYR A 72 -6.25 -4.67 -4.81
C TYR A 72 -7.13 -3.45 -4.95
N THR A 73 -7.62 -3.26 -6.17
CA THR A 73 -8.51 -2.16 -6.54
C THR A 73 -9.92 -2.28 -5.94
N THR A 74 -10.25 -3.43 -5.34
CA THR A 74 -11.55 -3.72 -4.74
C THR A 74 -11.42 -4.30 -3.32
N ASP A 75 -12.43 -4.08 -2.49
CA ASP A 75 -12.50 -4.68 -1.14
C ASP A 75 -12.50 -6.21 -1.20
N GLY A 76 -13.18 -6.80 -2.19
CA GLY A 76 -13.22 -8.26 -2.37
C GLY A 76 -11.85 -8.87 -2.67
N ALA A 77 -11.03 -8.19 -3.47
CA ALA A 77 -9.69 -8.67 -3.78
C ALA A 77 -8.77 -8.60 -2.54
N ARG A 78 -8.92 -7.55 -1.71
CA ARG A 78 -8.24 -7.42 -0.41
C ARG A 78 -8.65 -8.54 0.54
N ALA A 79 -9.97 -8.73 0.74
CA ALA A 79 -10.48 -9.79 1.60
C ALA A 79 -10.02 -11.17 1.14
N GLY A 80 -10.01 -11.42 -0.17
CA GLY A 80 -9.53 -12.69 -0.73
C GLY A 80 -8.06 -12.97 -0.45
N LYS A 81 -7.18 -11.95 -0.53
CA LYS A 81 -5.76 -12.11 -0.17
C LYS A 81 -5.58 -12.33 1.34
N PHE A 82 -6.32 -11.59 2.17
CA PHE A 82 -6.31 -11.80 3.62
C PHE A 82 -6.69 -13.25 3.98
N VAL A 83 -7.83 -13.73 3.48
CA VAL A 83 -8.32 -15.08 3.77
C VAL A 83 -7.36 -16.16 3.27
N ARG A 84 -6.79 -16.01 2.07
CA ARG A 84 -5.79 -16.96 1.54
C ARG A 84 -4.49 -17.05 2.34
N GLY A 85 -4.21 -16.04 3.16
CA GLY A 85 -3.04 -16.05 4.03
C GLY A 85 -3.35 -16.49 5.46
N LEU A 86 -4.60 -16.76 5.82
CA LEU A 86 -4.94 -17.26 7.15
C LEU A 86 -4.54 -18.74 7.29
N ARG A 87 -4.14 -19.13 8.50
CA ARG A 87 -3.90 -20.54 8.82
C ARG A 87 -5.23 -21.26 9.04
N GLU A 88 -5.27 -22.56 8.73
CA GLU A 88 -6.43 -23.40 9.02
C GLU A 88 -6.64 -23.58 10.53
N GLY A 89 -7.89 -23.72 10.96
CA GLY A 89 -8.23 -24.05 12.36
C GLY A 89 -8.23 -22.87 13.33
N LEU A 90 -8.58 -21.66 12.87
CA LEU A 90 -8.98 -20.54 13.74
C LEU A 90 -10.19 -20.89 14.60
#